data_AF-A0A8H3DJE0-F1
#
_entry.id   AF-A0A8H3DJE0-F1
#
_cell.length_a   1.000
_cell.length_b   1.000
_cell.length_c   1.000
_cell.angle_alpha   90.00
_cell.angle_beta   90.00
_cell.angle_gamma   90.00
#
_symmetry.space_group_name_H-M   'P 1'
#
loop_
_entity.id
_entity.type
_entity.pdbx_description
1 polymer ?
#
loop_
_entity_poly.entity_id
_entity_poly.type
_entity_poly.pdbx_seq_one_letter_code
_entity_poly.pdbx_strand_id
1 'polypeptide(L)'
;MTQLDEIRSDPIPTNQISQQIPEDSRLERGLYLKGSSSDNPTSWGAASAFLSMRGGGGGGGKVAIEFEAISKRLKRGVVEGAVRDRWGDHACRILRVLDEKGKLHEDHIAKVAMLAPNDVRILVNTLNTANILALQEVPKSADRQPARTVYLWYIDSARANATVLTSVHATLANVIERLDTEKERVQSILDKRDRSDIDGDESRLNRGEREDLKEWETKQGKLMALAHRVDEAAFVLGVLPAVFDPETK
;
A
#
# COMPACT_ATOMS: atom_id res chain seq x y z
N MET A 1 0.43 -16.93 13.74
CA MET A 1 0.22 -15.64 13.06
C MET A 1 0.76 -14.57 13.98
N THR A 2 1.85 -13.92 13.62
CA THR A 2 2.47 -12.83 14.40
C THR A 2 1.54 -11.62 14.38
N GLN A 3 0.73 -11.50 15.42
CA GLN A 3 -0.05 -10.31 15.67
C GLN A 3 0.94 -9.25 16.16
N LEU A 4 1.20 -8.24 15.33
CA LEU A 4 1.92 -7.04 15.76
C LEU A 4 0.91 -6.29 16.65
N ASP A 5 0.95 -6.52 17.96
CA ASP A 5 0.08 -5.85 18.93
C ASP A 5 0.71 -4.55 19.47
N GLU A 6 1.96 -4.29 19.10
CA GLU A 6 2.70 -3.10 19.54
C GLU A 6 2.47 -1.92 18.60
N ILE A 7 1.75 -0.90 19.07
CA ILE A 7 1.55 0.40 18.38
C ILE A 7 2.91 1.04 18.03
N ARG A 8 3.88 0.88 18.92
CA ARG A 8 5.15 1.58 18.94
C ARG A 8 6.23 0.69 19.59
N SER A 9 7.45 0.76 19.09
CA SER A 9 8.59 0.06 19.70
C SER A 9 8.99 0.65 21.05
N ASP A 10 9.68 -0.14 21.85
CA ASP A 10 10.35 0.38 23.04
C ASP A 10 11.33 1.52 22.69
N PRO A 11 11.37 2.61 23.48
CA PRO A 11 12.22 3.75 23.19
C PRO A 11 13.69 3.47 23.55
N ILE A 12 14.56 3.48 22.54
CA ILE A 12 15.99 3.18 22.66
C ILE A 12 16.80 4.49 22.62
N PRO A 13 17.81 4.68 23.50
CA PRO A 13 18.69 5.84 23.45
C PRO A 13 19.59 5.81 22.20
N THR A 14 19.84 6.97 21.61
CA THR A 14 20.70 7.13 20.41
C THR A 14 22.07 6.46 20.55
N ASN A 15 22.67 6.49 21.74
CA ASN A 15 23.98 5.87 21.98
C ASN A 15 23.96 4.35 21.77
N GLN A 16 22.90 3.66 22.18
CA GLN A 16 22.76 2.22 21.95
C GLN A 16 22.55 1.91 20.47
N ILE A 17 21.79 2.74 19.77
CA ILE A 17 21.61 2.61 18.31
C ILE A 17 22.97 2.73 17.61
N SER A 18 23.78 3.74 17.97
CA SER A 18 25.10 3.95 17.37
C SER A 18 26.07 2.79 17.60
N GLN A 19 25.94 2.04 18.70
CA GLN A 19 26.80 0.88 19.01
C GLN A 19 26.47 -0.35 18.16
N GLN A 20 25.26 -0.42 17.59
CA GLN A 20 24.81 -1.55 16.77
C GLN A 20 25.05 -1.35 15.27
N ILE A 21 25.60 -0.20 14.86
CA ILE A 21 25.86 0.10 13.46
C ILE A 21 27.13 -0.64 13.03
N PRO A 22 27.11 -1.41 11.92
CA PRO A 22 28.30 -2.08 11.40
C PRO A 22 29.43 -1.08 11.12
N GLU A 23 30.67 -1.41 11.50
CA GLU A 23 31.83 -0.52 11.38
C GLU A 23 32.16 -0.12 9.92
N ASP A 24 31.72 -0.95 8.98
CA ASP A 24 31.77 -0.79 7.53
C ASP A 24 30.76 0.25 7.00
N SER A 25 29.85 0.75 7.85
CA SER A 25 28.92 1.83 7.51
C SER A 25 29.60 3.20 7.59
N ARG A 26 29.99 3.77 6.45
CA ARG A 26 30.50 5.15 6.38
C ARG A 26 29.38 6.18 6.62
N LEU A 27 29.26 6.67 7.84
CA LEU A 27 28.33 7.75 8.21
C LEU A 27 29.02 9.12 8.18
N GLU A 28 29.17 9.73 6.99
CA GLU A 28 29.88 11.01 6.83
C GLU A 28 29.27 12.18 7.61
N ARG A 29 27.96 12.13 7.90
CA ARG A 29 27.21 13.18 8.63
C ARG A 29 26.65 12.71 9.97
N GLY A 30 27.13 11.57 10.47
CA GLY A 30 26.59 10.93 11.68
C GLY A 30 25.19 10.36 11.49
N LEU A 31 24.54 10.00 12.60
CA LEU A 31 23.21 9.40 12.59
C LEU A 31 22.13 10.45 12.32
N TYR A 32 21.43 10.34 11.19
CA TYR A 32 20.31 11.23 10.87
C TYR A 32 19.05 10.78 11.64
N LEU A 33 18.89 11.32 12.85
CA LEU A 33 17.71 11.11 13.69
C LEU A 33 16.76 12.30 13.70
N LYS A 34 16.95 13.28 12.81
CA LYS A 34 15.98 14.37 12.67
C LYS A 34 14.62 13.74 12.36
N GLY A 35 13.66 13.92 13.27
CA GLY A 35 12.41 13.17 13.23
C GLY A 35 11.70 13.39 11.91
N SER A 36 11.02 12.36 11.40
CA SER A 36 10.20 12.49 10.18
C SER A 36 9.19 13.65 10.23
N SER A 37 8.87 14.15 11.43
CA SER A 37 8.06 15.34 11.66
C SER A 37 8.74 16.68 11.34
N SER A 38 10.08 16.75 11.27
CA SER A 38 10.79 17.99 10.92
C SER A 38 10.66 18.35 9.44
N ASP A 39 10.46 17.33 8.60
CA ASP A 39 10.36 17.49 7.15
C ASP A 39 8.93 17.90 6.72
N ASN A 40 7.93 17.64 7.57
CA ASN A 40 6.56 18.13 7.41
C ASN A 40 5.99 18.57 8.76
N PRO A 41 6.17 19.86 9.15
CA PRO A 41 5.80 20.37 10.47
C PRO A 41 4.27 20.58 10.65
N THR A 42 3.46 20.14 9.69
CA THR A 42 2.00 20.15 9.83
C THR A 42 1.55 19.11 10.87
N SER A 43 0.38 19.32 11.49
CA SER A 43 -0.22 18.33 12.41
C SER A 43 -0.38 16.95 11.77
N TRP A 44 -0.74 16.94 10.48
CA TRP A 44 -0.80 15.74 9.65
C TRP A 44 0.58 15.10 9.44
N GLY A 45 1.58 15.91 9.10
CA GLY A 45 2.96 15.46 8.94
C GLY A 45 3.53 14.83 10.22
N ALA A 46 3.30 15.47 11.36
CA ALA A 46 3.68 14.95 12.67
C ALA A 46 2.96 13.64 13.02
N ALA A 47 1.66 13.52 12.73
CA ALA A 47 0.90 12.29 12.93
C ALA A 47 1.33 11.14 11.99
N SER A 48 1.99 11.47 10.87
CA SER A 48 2.51 10.50 9.91
C SER A 48 3.99 10.14 10.10
N ALA A 49 4.61 10.63 11.18
CA ALA A 49 6.03 10.40 11.44
C ALA A 49 6.30 8.93 11.77
N PHE A 50 7.29 8.34 11.11
CA PHE A 50 7.68 6.95 11.35
C PHE A 50 8.52 6.76 12.62
N LEU A 51 9.13 7.84 13.10
CA LEU A 51 9.97 7.85 14.29
C LEU A 51 9.50 8.96 15.23
N SER A 52 9.45 8.66 16.51
CA SER A 52 9.22 9.66 17.55
C SER A 52 10.42 9.77 18.48
N MET A 53 10.77 11.02 18.81
CA MET A 53 11.86 11.34 19.71
C MET A 53 11.31 11.86 21.04
N ARG A 54 11.82 11.34 22.15
CA ARG A 54 11.46 11.81 23.50
C ARG A 54 12.73 12.25 24.25
N GLY A 55 12.69 13.46 24.83
CA GLY A 55 13.76 13.97 25.71
C GLY A 55 14.72 15.00 25.10
N GLY A 56 14.21 16.07 24.47
CA GLY A 56 14.99 17.07 23.72
C GLY A 56 15.73 18.14 24.55
N GLY A 57 16.19 17.85 25.77
CA GLY A 57 16.87 18.82 26.63
C GLY A 57 18.09 18.22 27.32
N GLY A 58 19.27 18.32 26.71
CA GLY A 58 20.56 18.17 27.39
C GLY A 58 21.10 16.76 27.64
N GLY A 59 20.35 15.68 27.38
CA GLY A 59 20.85 14.32 27.60
C GLY A 59 20.16 13.28 26.72
N GLY A 60 20.79 12.93 25.60
CA GLY A 60 20.52 11.75 24.77
C GLY A 60 19.05 11.42 24.51
N GLY A 61 18.47 11.97 23.45
CA GLY A 61 17.10 11.64 23.04
C GLY A 61 16.89 10.14 22.86
N LYS A 62 15.73 9.64 23.34
CA LYS A 62 15.29 8.27 23.03
C LYS A 62 14.46 8.28 21.75
N VAL A 63 14.68 7.30 20.90
CA VAL A 63 13.99 7.11 19.62
C VAL A 63 13.10 5.87 19.73
N ALA A 64 11.89 5.96 19.19
CA ALA A 64 11.04 4.79 18.98
C ALA A 64 10.45 4.80 17.57
N ILE A 65 10.08 3.62 17.09
CA ILE A 65 9.42 3.38 15.81
C ILE A 65 7.91 3.38 16.03
N GLU A 66 7.18 4.12 15.21
CA GLU A 66 5.71 4.20 15.24
C GLU A 66 5.11 3.23 14.21
N PHE A 67 4.92 1.96 14.60
CA PHE A 67 4.43 0.90 13.71
C PHE A 67 3.03 1.18 13.17
N GLU A 68 2.16 1.78 13.97
CA GLU A 68 0.82 2.17 13.53
C GLU A 68 0.84 3.23 12.42
N ALA A 69 1.65 4.28 12.59
CA ALA A 69 1.78 5.32 11.58
C ALA A 69 2.35 4.76 10.26
N ILE A 70 3.35 3.87 10.37
CA ILE A 70 3.94 3.16 9.22
C ILE A 70 2.87 2.32 8.52
N SER A 71 2.15 1.48 9.25
CA SER A 71 1.10 0.61 8.70
C SER A 71 0.02 1.40 7.97
N LYS A 72 -0.54 2.44 8.62
CA LYS A 72 -1.55 3.32 8.00
C LYS A 72 -1.02 3.97 6.71
N ARG A 73 0.23 4.41 6.71
CA ARG A 73 0.87 5.03 5.54
C ARG A 73 1.10 4.04 4.40
N LEU A 74 1.54 2.82 4.71
CA LEU A 74 1.72 1.76 3.72
C LEU A 74 0.38 1.38 3.07
N LYS A 75 -0.67 1.13 3.88
CA LYS A 75 -2.01 0.84 3.38
C LYS A 75 -2.54 1.94 2.47
N ARG A 76 -2.44 3.20 2.91
CA ARG A 76 -2.81 4.35 2.09
C ARG A 76 -2.04 4.37 0.76
N GLY A 77 -0.74 4.10 0.78
CA GLY A 77 0.08 4.03 -0.43
C GLY A 77 -0.43 3.00 -1.44
N VAL A 78 -0.81 1.81 -0.97
CA VAL A 78 -1.38 0.75 -1.84
C VAL A 78 -2.73 1.18 -2.43
N VAL A 79 -3.63 1.75 -1.61
CA VAL A 79 -4.94 2.23 -2.10
C VAL A 79 -4.77 3.38 -3.09
N GLU A 80 -3.91 4.36 -2.79
CA GLU A 80 -3.61 5.48 -3.70
C GLU A 80 -3.01 4.96 -5.03
N GLY A 81 -2.08 4.01 -4.99
CA GLY A 81 -1.51 3.40 -6.19
C GLY A 81 -2.59 2.73 -7.05
N ALA A 82 -3.42 1.90 -6.42
CA ALA A 82 -4.51 1.21 -7.10
C ALA A 82 -5.59 2.16 -7.66
N VAL A 83 -5.76 3.33 -7.05
CA VAL A 83 -6.63 4.39 -7.57
C VAL A 83 -5.97 5.11 -8.75
N ARG A 84 -4.68 5.44 -8.64
CA ARG A 84 -3.93 6.12 -9.70
C ARG A 84 -3.97 5.33 -10.99
N ASP A 85 -3.72 4.03 -10.90
CA ASP A 85 -3.63 3.16 -12.07
C ASP A 85 -4.97 3.01 -12.79
N ARG A 86 -6.10 3.18 -12.07
CA ARG A 86 -7.46 3.03 -12.62
C ARG A 86 -8.12 4.34 -13.06
N TRP A 87 -7.95 5.41 -12.29
CA TRP A 87 -8.68 6.67 -12.47
C TRP A 87 -7.77 7.91 -12.57
N GLY A 88 -6.45 7.72 -12.51
CA GLY A 88 -5.46 8.77 -12.72
C GLY A 88 -5.17 9.67 -11.51
N ASP A 89 -4.34 10.68 -11.74
CA ASP A 89 -3.80 11.54 -10.68
C ASP A 89 -4.84 12.46 -10.04
N HIS A 90 -5.87 12.87 -10.79
CA HIS A 90 -6.95 13.71 -10.25
C HIS A 90 -7.76 12.96 -9.18
N ALA A 91 -8.03 11.67 -9.39
CA ALA A 91 -8.69 10.82 -8.39
C ALA A 91 -7.84 10.67 -7.12
N CYS A 92 -6.52 10.46 -7.27
CA CYS A 92 -5.59 10.43 -6.14
C CYS A 92 -5.57 11.75 -5.36
N ARG A 93 -5.64 12.89 -6.06
CA ARG A 93 -5.68 14.20 -5.43
C ARG A 93 -6.93 14.37 -4.57
N ILE A 94 -8.10 13.97 -5.08
CA ILE A 94 -9.36 14.00 -4.33
C ILE A 94 -9.25 13.14 -3.06
N LEU A 95 -8.72 11.92 -3.20
CA LEU A 95 -8.51 11.02 -2.06
C LEU A 95 -7.61 11.61 -0.98
N ARG A 96 -6.49 12.23 -1.36
CA ARG A 96 -5.59 12.90 -0.41
C ARG A 96 -6.25 14.08 0.31
N VAL A 97 -7.04 14.86 -0.42
CA VAL A 97 -7.80 15.98 0.16
C VAL A 97 -8.82 15.47 1.19
N LEU A 98 -9.52 14.38 0.88
CA LEU A 98 -10.49 13.77 1.79
C LEU A 98 -9.83 13.07 2.99
N ASP A 99 -8.65 12.47 2.81
CA ASP A 99 -7.88 11.87 3.91
C ASP A 99 -7.37 12.95 4.89
N GLU A 100 -6.90 14.09 4.38
CA GLU A 100 -6.37 15.18 5.21
C GLU A 100 -7.47 16.03 5.87
N LYS A 101 -8.53 16.39 5.12
CA LYS A 101 -9.58 17.31 5.60
C LYS A 101 -10.80 16.59 6.17
N GLY A 102 -10.89 15.28 6.00
CA GLY A 102 -12.05 14.49 6.39
C GLY A 102 -13.24 14.69 5.45
N LYS A 103 -14.42 14.87 6.02
CA LYS A 103 -15.69 14.86 5.28
C LYS A 103 -15.95 16.21 4.60
N LEU A 104 -16.09 16.22 3.28
CA LEU A 104 -16.25 17.46 2.49
C LEU A 104 -17.39 17.38 1.47
N HIS A 105 -18.00 18.53 1.19
CA HIS A 105 -18.92 18.71 0.07
C HIS A 105 -18.15 18.83 -1.26
N GLU A 106 -18.77 18.45 -2.39
CA GLU A 106 -18.14 18.46 -3.72
C GLU A 106 -17.52 19.83 -4.09
N ASP A 107 -18.22 20.93 -3.80
CA ASP A 107 -17.71 22.28 -4.05
C ASP A 107 -16.44 22.62 -3.27
N HIS A 108 -16.31 22.10 -2.04
CA HIS A 108 -15.11 22.31 -1.24
C HIS A 108 -13.96 21.44 -1.73
N ILE A 109 -14.24 20.21 -2.15
CA ILE A 109 -13.25 19.34 -2.79
C ILE A 109 -12.69 20.02 -4.05
N ALA A 110 -13.55 20.56 -4.91
CA ALA A 110 -13.15 21.26 -6.13
C ALA A 110 -12.23 22.46 -5.84
N LYS A 111 -12.57 23.28 -4.83
CA LYS A 111 -11.75 24.43 -4.41
C LYS A 111 -10.39 24.02 -3.87
N VAL A 112 -10.34 23.03 -2.97
CA VAL A 112 -9.08 22.60 -2.33
C VAL A 112 -8.20 21.82 -3.31
N ALA A 113 -8.77 20.95 -4.13
CA ALA A 113 -8.05 20.16 -5.12
C ALA A 113 -7.66 20.96 -6.39
N MET A 114 -8.17 22.19 -6.53
CA MET A 114 -8.05 23.02 -7.73
C MET A 114 -8.47 22.27 -9.00
N LEU A 115 -9.63 21.61 -8.94
CA LEU A 115 -10.21 20.85 -10.04
C LEU A 115 -11.52 21.49 -10.48
N ALA A 116 -11.89 21.29 -11.74
CA ALA A 116 -13.19 21.74 -12.24
C ALA A 116 -14.32 21.02 -11.47
N PRO A 117 -15.40 21.71 -11.04
CA PRO A 117 -16.49 21.08 -10.30
C PRO A 117 -17.14 19.91 -11.03
N ASN A 118 -17.21 19.98 -12.36
CA ASN A 118 -17.75 18.89 -13.17
C ASN A 118 -16.90 17.61 -13.08
N ASP A 119 -15.57 17.75 -13.16
CA ASP A 119 -14.64 16.63 -13.08
C ASP A 119 -14.67 15.99 -11.69
N VAL A 120 -14.74 16.81 -10.62
CA VAL A 120 -14.90 16.32 -9.25
C VAL A 120 -16.18 15.51 -9.10
N ARG A 121 -17.31 16.01 -9.62
CA ARG A 121 -18.59 15.31 -9.55
C ARG A 121 -18.52 13.94 -10.24
N ILE A 122 -17.90 13.87 -11.42
CA ILE A 122 -17.72 12.59 -12.13
C ILE A 122 -16.83 11.65 -11.29
N LEU A 123 -15.64 12.10 -10.91
CA LEU A 123 -14.66 11.27 -10.20
C LEU A 123 -15.16 10.78 -8.84
N VAL A 124 -15.81 11.64 -8.05
CA VAL A 124 -16.32 11.26 -6.73
C VAL A 124 -17.43 10.22 -6.85
N ASN A 125 -18.33 10.36 -7.83
CA ASN A 125 -19.34 9.33 -8.09
C ASN A 125 -18.71 8.02 -8.57
N THR A 126 -17.71 8.08 -9.45
CA THR A 126 -16.96 6.90 -9.91
C THR A 126 -16.23 6.19 -8.77
N LEU A 127 -15.62 6.94 -7.85
CA LEU A 127 -14.93 6.36 -6.68
C LEU A 127 -15.92 5.81 -5.64
N ASN A 128 -17.11 6.39 -5.53
CA ASN A 128 -18.18 5.87 -4.68
C ASN A 128 -18.73 4.54 -5.23
N THR A 129 -19.00 4.44 -6.53
CA THR A 129 -19.45 3.18 -7.15
C THR A 129 -18.38 2.09 -7.07
N ALA A 130 -17.11 2.48 -7.05
CA ALA A 130 -15.98 1.58 -6.81
C ALA A 130 -15.77 1.23 -5.32
N ASN A 131 -16.65 1.62 -4.39
CA ASN A 131 -16.53 1.40 -2.94
C ASN A 131 -15.22 1.92 -2.32
N ILE A 132 -14.66 2.99 -2.90
CA ILE A 132 -13.48 3.69 -2.36
C ILE A 132 -13.90 4.86 -1.48
N LEU A 133 -14.89 5.63 -1.93
CA LEU A 133 -15.49 6.72 -1.16
C LEU A 133 -16.86 6.30 -0.61
N ALA A 134 -17.29 7.00 0.42
CA ALA A 134 -18.62 6.88 0.99
C ALA A 134 -19.30 8.25 1.05
N LEU A 135 -20.64 8.22 0.98
CA LEU A 135 -21.51 9.39 1.08
C LEU A 135 -22.16 9.43 2.45
N GLN A 136 -22.09 10.57 3.12
CA GLN A 136 -22.85 10.86 4.32
C GLN A 136 -23.90 11.92 4.05
N GLU A 137 -25.15 11.57 4.33
CA GLU A 137 -26.27 12.48 4.29
C GLU A 137 -26.44 13.17 5.64
N VAL A 138 -26.45 14.50 5.65
CA VAL A 138 -26.69 15.33 6.83
C VAL A 138 -27.98 16.11 6.60
N PRO A 139 -29.13 15.62 7.09
CA PRO A 139 -30.41 16.29 6.89
C PRO A 139 -30.50 17.54 7.78
N LYS A 140 -30.93 18.67 7.22
CA LYS A 140 -31.19 19.90 7.99
C LYS A 140 -32.58 19.93 8.63
N SER A 141 -33.50 19.06 8.19
CA SER A 141 -34.87 18.92 8.71
C SER A 141 -35.18 17.45 9.03
N ALA A 142 -36.14 17.21 9.93
CA ALA A 142 -36.59 15.87 10.30
C ALA A 142 -37.11 15.06 9.10
N ASP A 143 -37.68 15.74 8.10
CA ASP A 143 -38.28 15.11 6.91
C ASP A 143 -37.26 14.54 5.91
N ARG A 144 -35.95 14.73 6.16
CA ARG A 144 -34.81 14.24 5.35
C ARG A 144 -34.93 14.49 3.84
N GLN A 145 -35.65 15.54 3.45
CA GLN A 145 -35.85 15.88 2.04
C GLN A 145 -34.51 16.19 1.36
N PRO A 146 -34.21 15.62 0.17
CA PRO A 146 -32.93 15.82 -0.52
C PRO A 146 -32.55 17.30 -0.71
N ALA A 147 -33.53 18.16 -1.01
CA ALA A 147 -33.31 19.61 -1.18
C ALA A 147 -32.80 20.31 0.09
N ARG A 148 -33.00 19.72 1.27
CA ARG A 148 -32.54 20.22 2.57
C ARG A 148 -31.49 19.31 3.21
N THR A 149 -30.89 18.41 2.45
CA THR A 149 -29.85 17.49 2.92
C THR A 149 -28.51 17.90 2.32
N VAL A 150 -27.47 17.92 3.17
CA VAL A 150 -26.09 18.14 2.73
C VAL A 150 -25.43 16.79 2.54
N TYR A 151 -24.74 16.64 1.41
CA TYR A 151 -24.03 15.41 1.05
C TYR A 151 -22.53 15.62 1.26
N LEU A 152 -21.94 14.84 2.15
CA LEU A 152 -20.52 14.90 2.47
C LEU A 152 -19.84 13.61 2.01
N TRP A 153 -18.81 13.77 1.20
CA TRP A 153 -17.94 12.70 0.76
C TRP A 153 -16.81 12.49 1.74
N TYR A 154 -16.44 11.24 1.96
CA TYR A 154 -15.31 10.87 2.81
C TYR A 154 -14.72 9.53 2.40
N ILE A 155 -13.47 9.30 2.79
CA ILE A 155 -12.83 8.00 2.64
C ILE A 155 -13.16 7.14 3.87
N ASP A 156 -13.72 5.96 3.63
CA ASP A 156 -13.80 4.90 4.63
C ASP A 156 -12.60 3.98 4.40
N SER A 157 -11.52 4.20 5.14
CA SER A 157 -10.25 3.50 4.91
C SER A 157 -10.39 1.98 5.06
N ALA A 158 -11.23 1.50 5.98
CA ALA A 158 -11.47 0.07 6.16
C ALA A 158 -12.14 -0.53 4.93
N ARG A 159 -13.18 0.13 4.42
CA ARG A 159 -13.89 -0.29 3.20
C ARG A 159 -12.98 -0.22 1.98
N ALA A 160 -12.26 0.88 1.79
CA ALA A 160 -11.35 1.03 0.66
C ALA A 160 -10.25 -0.04 0.68
N ASN A 161 -9.67 -0.33 1.85
CA ASN A 161 -8.69 -1.41 2.01
C ASN A 161 -9.28 -2.78 1.65
N ALA A 162 -10.48 -3.11 2.14
CA ALA A 162 -11.14 -4.37 1.84
C ALA A 162 -11.48 -4.52 0.35
N THR A 163 -11.95 -3.45 -0.29
CA THR A 163 -12.23 -3.44 -1.74
C THR A 163 -10.97 -3.67 -2.56
N VAL A 164 -9.87 -2.98 -2.24
CA VAL A 164 -8.60 -3.17 -2.95
C VAL A 164 -8.02 -4.54 -2.66
N LEU A 165 -8.07 -5.04 -1.42
CA LEU A 165 -7.61 -6.38 -1.05
C LEU A 165 -8.33 -7.48 -1.84
N THR A 166 -9.65 -7.36 -2.01
CA THR A 166 -10.45 -8.30 -2.81
C THR A 166 -9.98 -8.32 -4.27
N SER A 167 -9.73 -7.13 -4.85
CA SER A 167 -9.19 -6.99 -6.21
C SER A 167 -7.79 -7.59 -6.36
N VAL A 168 -6.94 -7.43 -5.34
CA VAL A 168 -5.57 -7.96 -5.30
C VAL A 168 -5.60 -9.49 -5.23
N HIS A 169 -6.43 -10.08 -4.37
CA HIS A 169 -6.58 -11.54 -4.30
C HIS A 169 -7.11 -12.15 -5.59
N ALA A 170 -8.10 -11.51 -6.23
CA ALA A 170 -8.60 -11.96 -7.53
C ALA A 170 -7.48 -11.91 -8.60
N THR A 171 -6.65 -10.88 -8.56
CA THR A 171 -5.50 -10.76 -9.47
C THR A 171 -4.47 -11.85 -9.20
N LEU A 172 -4.17 -12.16 -7.93
CA LEU A 172 -3.25 -13.24 -7.58
C LEU A 172 -3.74 -14.61 -8.10
N ALA A 173 -5.03 -14.90 -7.93
CA ALA A 173 -5.65 -16.12 -8.45
C ALA A 173 -5.49 -16.22 -9.98
N ASN A 174 -5.79 -15.13 -10.70
CA ASN A 174 -5.62 -15.10 -12.16
C ASN A 174 -4.16 -15.29 -12.61
N VAL A 175 -3.19 -14.77 -11.84
CA VAL A 175 -1.76 -14.94 -12.13
C VAL A 175 -1.34 -16.40 -11.95
N ILE A 176 -1.80 -17.06 -10.88
CA ILE A 176 -1.53 -18.48 -10.62
C ILE A 176 -2.16 -19.34 -11.72
N GLU A 177 -3.43 -19.14 -12.04
CA GLU A 177 -4.11 -19.87 -13.12
C GLU A 177 -3.39 -19.69 -14.46
N ARG A 178 -2.91 -18.46 -14.75
CA ARG A 178 -2.15 -18.20 -15.96
C ARG A 178 -0.80 -18.91 -15.96
N LEU A 179 -0.12 -18.98 -14.82
CA LEU A 179 1.14 -19.69 -14.68
C LEU A 179 0.96 -21.18 -14.96
N ASP A 180 -0.08 -21.80 -14.40
CA ASP A 180 -0.39 -23.22 -14.61
C ASP A 180 -0.73 -23.49 -16.08
N THR A 181 -1.58 -22.65 -16.69
CA THR A 181 -1.94 -22.75 -18.11
C THR A 181 -0.71 -22.67 -19.03
N GLU A 182 0.21 -21.74 -18.77
CA GLU A 182 1.43 -21.60 -19.56
C GLU A 182 2.40 -22.76 -19.30
N LYS A 183 2.45 -23.30 -18.08
CA LYS A 183 3.26 -24.47 -17.73
C LYS A 183 2.78 -25.72 -18.46
N GLU A 184 1.46 -25.96 -18.49
CA GLU A 184 0.85 -27.10 -19.18
C GLU A 184 1.25 -27.17 -20.66
N ARG A 185 1.38 -26.02 -21.34
CA ARG A 185 1.79 -25.95 -22.75
C ARG A 185 3.21 -26.46 -23.00
N VAL A 186 4.11 -26.28 -22.03
CA VAL A 186 5.51 -26.71 -22.12
C VAL A 186 5.80 -27.94 -21.26
N GLN A 187 4.79 -28.54 -20.62
CA GLN A 187 4.97 -29.66 -19.69
C GLN A 187 5.73 -30.83 -20.33
N SER A 188 5.43 -31.16 -21.59
CA SER A 188 6.16 -32.21 -22.32
C SER A 188 7.64 -31.92 -22.54
N ILE A 189 8.03 -30.64 -22.63
CA ILE A 189 9.43 -30.20 -22.77
C ILE A 189 10.10 -30.22 -21.40
N LEU A 190 9.40 -29.77 -20.35
CA LEU A 190 9.86 -29.83 -18.96
C LEU A 190 10.10 -31.27 -18.51
N ASP A 191 9.17 -32.19 -18.80
CA ASP A 191 9.31 -33.61 -18.49
C ASP A 191 10.49 -34.26 -19.23
N LYS A 192 10.81 -33.79 -20.45
CA LYS A 192 12.00 -34.25 -21.19
C LYS A 192 13.29 -33.75 -20.53
N ARG A 193 13.30 -32.49 -20.07
CA ARG A 193 14.45 -31.88 -19.39
C ARG A 193 14.71 -32.55 -18.04
N ASP A 194 13.67 -32.83 -17.26
CA ASP A 194 13.77 -33.35 -15.90
C ASP A 194 14.05 -34.87 -15.86
N ARG A 195 14.08 -35.57 -17.01
CA ARG A 195 14.58 -36.95 -17.10
C ARG A 195 16.08 -36.95 -16.79
N SER A 196 16.48 -37.82 -15.88
CA SER A 196 17.85 -38.05 -15.38
C SER A 196 18.94 -38.18 -16.45
N ASP A 197 18.57 -38.48 -17.69
CA ASP A 197 19.47 -38.74 -18.81
C ASP A 197 19.84 -37.44 -19.57
N ILE A 198 19.19 -36.32 -19.25
CA ILE A 198 19.33 -34.99 -19.89
C ILE A 198 19.69 -33.92 -18.83
N ASP A 199 20.01 -34.33 -17.61
CA ASP A 199 20.34 -33.40 -16.53
C ASP A 199 21.61 -32.60 -16.88
N GLY A 200 21.42 -31.31 -17.17
CA GLY A 200 22.50 -30.36 -17.48
C GLY A 200 22.92 -30.22 -18.94
N ASP A 201 22.35 -30.96 -19.90
CA ASP A 201 22.73 -30.87 -21.32
C ASP A 201 21.58 -30.44 -22.24
N GLU A 202 21.30 -29.13 -22.25
CA GLU A 202 20.32 -28.49 -23.13
C GLU A 202 20.57 -28.81 -24.61
N SER A 203 21.78 -29.25 -24.98
CA SER A 203 22.16 -29.65 -26.34
C SER A 203 21.30 -30.79 -26.93
N ARG A 204 20.60 -31.55 -26.07
CA ARG A 204 19.70 -32.65 -26.45
C ARG A 204 18.29 -32.23 -26.82
N LEU A 205 17.89 -31.00 -26.48
CA LEU A 205 16.61 -30.42 -26.93
C LEU A 205 16.73 -29.91 -28.37
N ASN A 206 15.65 -30.03 -29.14
CA ASN A 206 15.58 -29.42 -30.46
C ASN A 206 15.69 -27.89 -30.34
N ARG A 207 16.15 -27.22 -31.39
CA ARG A 207 16.24 -25.75 -31.43
C ARG A 207 14.91 -25.08 -31.09
N GLY A 208 13.80 -25.59 -31.64
CA GLY A 208 12.45 -25.09 -31.31
C GLY A 208 12.10 -25.27 -29.84
N GLU A 209 12.38 -26.44 -29.26
CA GLU A 209 12.11 -26.71 -27.84
C GLU A 209 12.93 -25.82 -26.90
N ARG A 210 14.18 -25.46 -27.28
CA ARG A 210 14.98 -24.49 -26.52
C ARG A 210 14.43 -23.07 -26.60
N GLU A 211 13.97 -22.67 -27.78
CA GLU A 211 13.34 -21.35 -27.98
C GLU A 211 12.05 -21.26 -27.16
N ASP A 212 11.20 -22.30 -27.18
CA ASP A 212 9.98 -22.40 -26.37
C ASP A 212 10.27 -22.41 -24.86
N LEU A 213 11.31 -23.15 -24.42
CA LEU A 213 11.73 -23.20 -23.02
C LEU A 213 12.21 -21.82 -22.53
N LYS A 214 13.01 -21.13 -23.34
CA LYS A 214 13.49 -19.77 -23.02
C LYS A 214 12.34 -18.78 -22.95
N GLU A 215 11.36 -18.90 -23.85
CA GLU A 215 10.14 -18.08 -23.81
C GLU A 215 9.34 -18.36 -22.54
N TRP A 216 9.18 -19.64 -22.18
CA TRP A 216 8.53 -20.06 -20.94
C TRP A 216 9.23 -19.48 -19.71
N GLU A 217 10.55 -19.60 -19.57
CA GLU A 217 11.29 -19.06 -18.43
C GLU A 217 11.14 -17.54 -18.32
N THR A 218 11.13 -16.85 -19.46
CA THR A 218 10.88 -15.41 -19.51
C THR A 218 9.47 -15.07 -19.01
N LYS A 219 8.45 -15.84 -19.44
CA LYS A 219 7.06 -15.67 -18.99
C LYS A 219 6.92 -16.00 -17.50
N GLN A 220 7.49 -17.10 -17.05
CA GLN A 220 7.50 -17.53 -15.65
C GLN A 220 8.14 -16.46 -14.76
N GLY A 221 9.30 -15.93 -15.14
CA GLY A 221 9.97 -14.87 -14.38
C GLY A 221 9.10 -13.61 -14.25
N LYS A 222 8.41 -13.20 -15.33
CA LYS A 222 7.48 -12.06 -15.30
C LYS A 222 6.26 -12.33 -14.41
N LEU A 223 5.65 -13.51 -14.51
CA LEU A 223 4.49 -13.89 -13.71
C LEU A 223 4.82 -14.03 -12.23
N MET A 224 5.98 -14.61 -11.89
CA MET A 224 6.44 -14.72 -10.50
C MET A 224 6.78 -13.36 -9.90
N ALA A 225 7.41 -12.47 -10.68
CA ALA A 225 7.65 -11.10 -10.23
C ALA A 225 6.33 -10.34 -9.99
N LEU A 226 5.31 -10.56 -10.83
CA LEU A 226 3.98 -10.00 -10.61
C LEU A 226 3.31 -10.59 -9.37
N ALA A 227 3.35 -11.92 -9.20
CA ALA A 227 2.79 -12.61 -8.03
C ALA A 227 3.39 -12.06 -6.73
N HIS A 228 4.71 -11.87 -6.66
CA HIS A 228 5.38 -11.29 -5.51
C HIS A 228 4.90 -9.87 -5.18
N ARG A 229 4.77 -9.00 -6.20
CA ARG A 229 4.28 -7.62 -6.00
C ARG A 229 2.82 -7.59 -5.52
N VAL A 230 2.00 -8.49 -6.03
CA VAL A 230 0.59 -8.62 -5.64
C VAL A 230 0.48 -9.17 -4.21
N ASP A 231 1.33 -10.14 -3.86
CA ASP A 231 1.41 -10.70 -2.50
C ASP A 231 1.88 -9.66 -1.47
N GLU A 232 2.89 -8.84 -1.79
CA GLU A 232 3.30 -7.71 -0.95
C GLU A 232 2.13 -6.75 -0.68
N ALA A 233 1.36 -6.41 -1.71
CA ALA A 233 0.18 -5.55 -1.55
C ALA A 233 -0.92 -6.21 -0.71
N ALA A 234 -1.13 -7.52 -0.87
CA ALA A 234 -2.07 -8.31 -0.08
C ALA A 234 -1.64 -8.35 1.40
N PHE A 235 -0.35 -8.55 1.67
CA PHE A 235 0.22 -8.52 3.00
C PHE A 235 -0.01 -7.16 3.68
N VAL A 236 0.31 -6.06 3.00
CA VAL A 236 0.14 -4.71 3.54
C VAL A 236 -1.33 -4.43 3.87
N LEU A 237 -2.26 -4.79 3.00
CA LEU A 237 -3.68 -4.48 3.20
C LEU A 237 -4.36 -5.43 4.21
N GLY A 238 -4.03 -6.72 4.18
CA GLY A 238 -4.70 -7.77 4.94
C GLY A 238 -4.05 -8.11 6.28
N VAL A 239 -2.70 -8.11 6.36
CA VAL A 239 -1.98 -8.60 7.55
C VAL A 239 -1.59 -7.47 8.49
N LEU A 240 -1.11 -6.33 7.96
CA LEU A 240 -0.77 -5.22 8.84
C LEU A 240 -2.05 -4.68 9.52
N PRO A 241 -2.06 -4.42 10.83
CA PRO A 241 -3.24 -3.86 11.50
C PRO A 241 -3.49 -2.40 11.08
N ALA A 242 -4.75 -2.03 10.87
CA ALA A 242 -5.14 -0.65 10.51
C ALA A 242 -5.34 0.25 11.74
N VAL A 243 -5.74 -0.36 12.86
CA VAL A 243 -5.85 0.23 14.19
C VAL A 243 -5.27 -0.82 15.13
N PHE A 244 -4.36 -0.41 15.99
CA PHE A 244 -3.84 -1.25 17.05
C PHE A 244 -4.68 -0.91 18.30
N ASP A 245 -5.58 -1.81 18.70
CA ASP A 245 -6.37 -1.59 19.91
C ASP A 245 -5.49 -1.85 21.15
N PRO A 246 -5.31 -0.86 22.05
CA PRO A 246 -4.54 -1.08 23.27
C PRO A 246 -5.24 -2.02 24.28
N GLU A 247 -6.52 -2.33 24.06
CA GLU A 247 -7.35 -3.18 24.92
C GLU A 247 -7.38 -4.66 24.48
N THR A 248 -6.87 -5.00 23.28
CA THR A 248 -6.62 -6.39 22.90
C THR A 248 -5.28 -6.85 23.49
N LYS A 249 -5.30 -7.19 24.78
CA LYS A 249 -4.29 -7.99 25.47
C LYS A 249 -4.94 -9.26 26.02
#